data_AF-A0A7S2R4E8-F1
#
_entry.id   AF-A0A7S2R4E8-F1
#
_cell.length_a   1.000
_cell.length_b   1.000
_cell.length_c   1.000
_cell.angle_alpha   90.00
_cell.angle_beta   90.00
_cell.angle_gamma   90.00
#
_symmetry.space_group_name_H-M   'P 1'
#
loop_
_entity.id
_entity.type
_entity.pdbx_description
1 polymer ?
#
loop_
_entity_poly.entity_id
_entity_poly.type
_entity_poly.pdbx_seq_one_letter_code
_entity_poly.pdbx_strand_id
1 'polypeptide(L)'
;AMPQKPQGPSSDELNRIIAQISEEIDVATIQHRILSIIESSRSTTPIDMEKLEKISNSLLNVTDLYNDYAAPLALYDVCLFILNTCRHNEASTITTLWKSIICEEILPCKTHNSQVKEFLQDLKRGSLLEEENIILVGEETSDNSNVYDSLMLFEDGQWISRLKNRVLSLGKELYGKGADFTFPLDFIIDTLDGLHRTHLMSSGDIGTKK
;
A
#
# COMPACT_ATOMS: atom_id res chain seq x y z
N ALA A 1 27.40 -51.23 -30.30
CA ALA A 1 26.43 -50.29 -29.69
C ALA A 1 27.14 -48.96 -29.49
N MET A 2 26.76 -47.90 -30.22
CA MET A 2 27.30 -46.57 -29.96
C MET A 2 26.58 -45.96 -28.74
N PRO A 3 27.30 -45.32 -27.81
CA PRO A 3 26.67 -44.64 -26.69
C PRO A 3 25.92 -43.40 -27.23
N GLN A 4 24.62 -43.34 -26.96
CA GLN A 4 23.84 -42.13 -27.20
C GLN A 4 24.40 -41.02 -26.29
N LYS A 5 24.83 -39.93 -26.92
CA LYS A 5 25.24 -38.71 -26.23
C LYS A 5 24.01 -38.17 -25.48
N PRO A 6 24.11 -37.83 -24.18
CA PRO A 6 22.96 -37.30 -23.45
C PRO A 6 22.44 -36.05 -24.18
N GLN A 7 21.20 -36.12 -24.66
CA GLN A 7 20.51 -34.95 -25.19
C GLN A 7 20.32 -33.98 -24.03
N GLY A 8 20.91 -32.79 -24.16
CA GLY A 8 20.68 -31.70 -23.20
C GLY A 8 19.19 -31.31 -23.16
N PRO A 9 18.76 -30.59 -22.11
CA PRO A 9 17.37 -30.19 -21.95
C PRO A 9 16.87 -29.45 -23.19
N SER A 10 15.63 -29.74 -23.59
CA SER A 10 15.01 -29.11 -24.75
C SER A 10 14.81 -27.61 -24.52
N SER A 11 14.71 -26.81 -25.59
CA SER A 11 14.46 -25.36 -25.46
C SER A 11 13.17 -25.06 -24.68
N ASP A 12 12.15 -25.91 -24.81
CA ASP A 12 10.87 -25.75 -24.10
C ASP A 12 11.02 -26.05 -22.62
N GLU A 13 11.85 -27.04 -22.27
CA GLU A 13 12.16 -27.39 -20.89
C GLU A 13 12.97 -26.30 -20.20
N LEU A 14 13.94 -25.70 -20.89
CA LEU A 14 14.68 -24.54 -20.39
C LEU A 14 13.75 -23.34 -20.13
N ASN A 15 12.82 -23.05 -21.05
CA ASN A 15 11.88 -21.96 -20.88
C ASN A 15 10.93 -22.18 -19.69
N ARG A 16 10.48 -23.42 -19.47
CA ARG A 16 9.67 -23.77 -18.28
C ARG A 16 10.44 -23.58 -16.99
N ILE A 17 11.70 -24.03 -16.94
CA ILE A 17 12.55 -23.86 -15.76
C ILE A 17 12.80 -22.37 -15.48
N ILE A 18 13.08 -21.56 -16.51
CA ILE A 18 13.27 -20.11 -16.36
C ILE A 18 12.01 -19.44 -15.80
N ALA A 19 10.82 -19.83 -16.30
CA ALA A 19 9.56 -19.30 -15.80
C ALA A 19 9.32 -19.66 -14.33
N GLN A 20 9.56 -20.92 -13.96
CA GLN A 20 9.42 -21.37 -12.56
C GLN A 20 10.40 -20.64 -11.63
N ILE A 21 11.67 -20.52 -12.02
CA ILE A 21 12.68 -19.81 -11.23
C ILE A 21 12.28 -18.34 -11.06
N SER A 22 11.74 -17.72 -12.12
CA SER A 22 11.30 -16.33 -12.07
C SER A 22 10.12 -16.13 -11.10
N GLU A 23 9.16 -17.07 -11.10
CA GLU A 23 8.06 -17.09 -10.13
C GLU A 23 8.57 -17.26 -8.69
N GLU A 24 9.49 -18.19 -8.45
CA GLU A 24 10.11 -18.40 -7.13
C GLU A 24 10.91 -17.17 -6.67
N ILE A 25 11.57 -16.46 -7.58
CA ILE A 25 12.28 -15.20 -7.30
C ILE A 25 11.29 -14.09 -6.92
N ASP A 26 10.16 -13.97 -7.62
CA ASP A 26 9.14 -12.97 -7.30
C ASP A 26 8.57 -13.23 -5.89
N VAL A 27 8.28 -14.49 -5.57
CA VAL A 27 7.82 -14.92 -4.23
C VAL A 27 8.88 -14.61 -3.17
N ALA A 28 10.14 -14.96 -3.41
CA ALA A 28 11.23 -14.67 -2.48
C ALA A 28 11.42 -13.16 -2.25
N THR A 29 11.22 -12.35 -3.30
CA THR A 29 11.29 -10.88 -3.22
C THR A 29 10.16 -10.32 -2.37
N ILE A 30 8.93 -10.80 -2.55
CA ILE A 30 7.77 -10.45 -1.71
C ILE A 30 8.07 -10.80 -0.25
N GLN A 31 8.52 -12.03 -0.01
CA GLN A 31 8.82 -12.53 1.34
C GLN A 31 9.93 -11.71 2.01
N HIS A 32 10.99 -11.36 1.28
CA HIS A 32 12.08 -10.53 1.78
C HIS A 32 11.59 -9.13 2.18
N ARG A 33 10.68 -8.53 1.40
CA ARG A 33 10.09 -7.21 1.74
C ARG A 33 9.29 -7.28 3.03
N ILE A 34 8.48 -8.32 3.21
CA ILE A 34 7.73 -8.54 4.46
C ILE A 34 8.69 -8.71 5.64
N LEU A 35 9.72 -9.55 5.50
CA LEU A 35 10.75 -9.74 6.53
C LEU A 35 11.44 -8.44 6.92
N SER A 36 11.89 -7.66 5.93
CA SER A 36 12.58 -6.39 6.17
C SER A 36 11.70 -5.39 6.95
N ILE A 37 10.40 -5.36 6.66
CA ILE A 37 9.44 -4.52 7.39
C ILE A 37 9.27 -5.03 8.82
N ILE A 38 9.08 -6.34 9.03
CA ILE A 38 8.96 -6.94 10.36
C ILE A 38 10.21 -6.66 11.21
N GLU A 39 11.40 -6.82 10.63
CA GLU A 39 12.68 -6.56 11.32
C GLU A 39 12.84 -5.08 11.69
N SER A 40 12.44 -4.18 10.80
CA SER A 40 12.49 -2.72 11.04
C SER A 40 11.46 -2.25 12.08
N SER A 41 10.34 -2.97 12.22
CA SER A 41 9.21 -2.67 13.11
C SER A 41 9.10 -3.63 14.31
N ARG A 42 10.17 -4.34 14.64
CA ARG A 42 10.16 -5.47 15.58
C ARG A 42 9.68 -5.11 17.00
N SER A 43 9.76 -3.84 17.39
CA SER A 43 9.28 -3.36 18.69
C SER A 43 7.78 -3.05 18.74
N THR A 44 7.10 -2.94 17.60
CA THR A 44 5.72 -2.48 17.50
C THR A 44 4.78 -3.47 16.83
N THR A 45 5.33 -4.46 16.12
CA THR A 45 4.54 -5.41 15.34
C THR A 45 4.24 -6.68 16.15
N PRO A 46 2.97 -6.96 16.51
CA PRO A 46 2.59 -8.17 17.21
C PRO A 46 2.57 -9.35 16.24
N ILE A 47 3.75 -9.94 15.98
CA ILE A 47 3.86 -11.18 15.20
C ILE A 47 4.25 -12.34 16.11
N ASP A 48 3.61 -13.48 15.89
CA ASP A 48 3.97 -14.73 16.55
C ASP A 48 5.40 -15.15 16.18
N MET A 49 6.17 -15.62 17.17
CA MET A 49 7.52 -16.15 16.94
C MET A 49 7.52 -17.32 15.96
N GLU A 50 6.48 -18.17 15.98
CA GLU A 50 6.36 -19.28 15.02
C GLU A 50 6.21 -18.76 13.59
N LYS A 51 5.36 -17.74 13.40
CA LYS A 51 5.19 -17.09 12.08
C LYS A 51 6.47 -16.43 11.61
N LEU A 52 7.24 -15.82 12.50
CA LEU A 52 8.53 -15.22 12.21
C LEU A 52 9.56 -16.26 11.77
N GLU A 53 9.68 -17.38 12.50
CA GLU A 53 10.58 -18.46 12.10
C GLU A 53 10.17 -19.07 10.76
N LYS A 54 8.86 -19.25 10.53
CA LYS A 54 8.35 -19.83 9.28
C LYS A 54 8.71 -18.98 8.06
N ILE A 55 8.51 -17.66 8.15
CA ILE A 55 8.84 -16.74 7.05
C ILE A 55 10.35 -16.53 6.88
N SER A 56 11.17 -16.73 7.92
CA SER A 56 12.63 -16.65 7.79
C SER A 56 13.26 -17.92 7.21
N ASN A 57 12.69 -19.10 7.45
CA ASN A 57 13.36 -20.38 7.18
C ASN A 57 12.79 -21.17 5.99
N SER A 58 11.67 -20.75 5.40
CA SER A 58 11.04 -21.47 4.28
C SER A 58 10.47 -20.52 3.24
N LEU A 59 10.52 -20.89 1.96
CA LEU A 59 9.84 -20.15 0.89
C LEU A 59 8.34 -20.46 0.95
N LEU A 60 7.54 -19.45 1.27
CA LEU A 60 6.10 -19.58 1.42
C LEU A 60 5.40 -19.36 0.08
N ASN A 61 4.20 -19.91 -0.05
CA ASN A 61 3.36 -19.61 -1.22
C ASN A 61 2.73 -18.21 -1.09
N VAL A 62 2.33 -17.63 -2.21
CA VAL A 62 1.72 -16.28 -2.30
C VAL A 62 0.45 -16.11 -1.47
N THR A 63 -0.35 -17.17 -1.32
CA THR A 63 -1.60 -17.14 -0.54
C THR A 63 -1.30 -17.05 0.96
N ASP A 64 -0.31 -17.79 1.45
CA ASP A 64 0.18 -17.71 2.83
C ASP A 64 0.78 -16.31 3.07
N LEU A 65 1.64 -15.83 2.17
CA LEU A 65 2.24 -14.49 2.27
C LEU A 65 1.17 -13.39 2.33
N TYR A 66 0.08 -13.53 1.59
CA TYR A 66 -1.04 -12.58 1.63
C TYR A 66 -1.82 -12.67 2.94
N ASN A 67 -2.35 -13.85 3.27
CA ASN A 67 -3.32 -14.04 4.34
C ASN A 67 -2.70 -14.05 5.74
N ASP A 68 -1.49 -14.58 5.89
CA ASP A 68 -0.86 -14.74 7.19
C ASP A 68 0.03 -13.56 7.59
N TYR A 69 0.44 -12.75 6.62
CA TYR A 69 1.42 -11.67 6.80
C TYR A 69 0.97 -10.34 6.20
N ALA A 70 0.89 -10.20 4.87
CA ALA A 70 0.72 -8.89 4.23
C ALA A 70 -0.59 -8.20 4.65
N ALA A 71 -1.73 -8.89 4.58
CA ALA A 71 -3.01 -8.32 4.96
C ALA A 71 -3.13 -8.07 6.49
N PRO A 72 -2.78 -9.02 7.38
CA PRO A 72 -2.81 -8.79 8.83
C PRO A 72 -1.88 -7.68 9.31
N LEU A 73 -0.76 -7.47 8.63
CA LEU A 73 0.22 -6.42 8.94
C LEU A 73 -0.06 -5.10 8.22
N ALA A 74 -1.22 -4.96 7.55
CA ALA A 74 -1.61 -3.77 6.81
C ALA A 74 -0.59 -3.34 5.73
N LEU A 75 0.14 -4.28 5.13
CA LEU A 75 1.15 -4.02 4.10
C LEU A 75 0.50 -3.91 2.71
N TYR A 76 -0.32 -2.88 2.52
CA TYR A 76 -1.18 -2.74 1.33
C TYR A 76 -0.41 -2.75 0.01
N ASP A 77 0.77 -2.14 -0.03
CA ASP A 77 1.69 -2.22 -1.16
C ASP A 77 2.03 -3.67 -1.52
N VAL A 78 2.38 -4.46 -0.51
CA VAL A 78 2.79 -5.86 -0.67
C VAL A 78 1.58 -6.69 -1.14
N CYS A 79 0.39 -6.39 -0.63
CA CYS A 79 -0.85 -6.97 -1.14
C CYS A 79 -1.04 -6.68 -2.65
N LEU A 80 -0.81 -5.45 -3.11
CA LEU A 80 -0.86 -5.12 -4.54
C LEU A 80 0.22 -5.85 -5.34
N PHE A 81 1.44 -5.98 -4.80
CA PHE A 81 2.50 -6.77 -5.43
C PHE A 81 2.10 -8.23 -5.62
N ILE A 82 1.53 -8.85 -4.59
CA ILE A 82 1.06 -10.23 -4.66
C ILE A 82 -0.01 -10.37 -5.74
N LEU A 83 -1.00 -9.47 -5.79
CA LEU A 83 -2.04 -9.49 -6.83
C LEU A 83 -1.45 -9.32 -8.24
N ASN A 84 -0.45 -8.44 -8.39
CA ASN A 84 0.23 -8.20 -9.65
C ASN A 84 1.03 -9.44 -10.11
N THR A 85 1.78 -10.06 -9.20
CA THR A 85 2.58 -11.28 -9.47
C THR A 85 1.68 -12.45 -9.84
N CYS A 86 0.57 -12.64 -9.12
CA CYS A 86 -0.36 -13.74 -9.37
C CYS A 86 -1.32 -13.48 -10.54
N ARG A 87 -1.27 -12.30 -11.17
CA ARG A 87 -2.22 -11.84 -12.20
C ARG A 87 -3.69 -11.93 -11.74
N HIS A 88 -3.94 -11.72 -10.45
CA HIS A 88 -5.28 -11.83 -9.86
C HIS A 88 -6.00 -10.48 -9.97
N ASN A 89 -6.93 -10.37 -10.92
CA ASN A 89 -7.70 -9.16 -11.16
C ASN A 89 -8.99 -9.14 -10.34
N GLU A 90 -8.95 -8.47 -9.20
CA GLU A 90 -10.13 -8.25 -8.36
C GLU A 90 -10.24 -6.76 -8.04
N ALA A 91 -11.03 -6.05 -8.86
CA ALA A 91 -11.06 -4.60 -8.89
C ALA A 91 -11.51 -3.97 -7.56
N SER A 92 -12.43 -4.60 -6.82
CA SER A 92 -12.88 -4.12 -5.52
C SER A 92 -11.74 -4.11 -4.50
N THR A 93 -11.04 -5.23 -4.32
CA THR A 93 -9.88 -5.30 -3.42
C THR A 93 -8.77 -4.36 -3.85
N ILE A 94 -8.45 -4.27 -5.14
CA ILE A 94 -7.44 -3.31 -5.62
C ILE A 94 -7.83 -1.87 -5.27
N THR A 95 -9.09 -1.50 -5.45
CA THR A 95 -9.60 -0.18 -5.09
C THR A 95 -9.51 0.05 -3.57
N THR A 96 -9.91 -0.92 -2.76
CA THR A 96 -9.80 -0.86 -1.29
C THR A 96 -8.35 -0.70 -0.83
N LEU A 97 -7.41 -1.44 -1.43
CA LEU A 97 -5.98 -1.32 -1.13
C LEU A 97 -5.45 0.06 -1.51
N TRP A 98 -5.78 0.58 -2.69
CA TRP A 98 -5.36 1.92 -3.10
C TRP A 98 -5.95 3.03 -2.23
N LYS A 99 -7.23 2.93 -1.86
CA LYS A 99 -7.82 3.83 -0.86
C LYS A 99 -7.03 3.79 0.44
N SER A 100 -6.69 2.59 0.91
CA SER A 100 -5.96 2.41 2.17
C SER A 100 -4.55 3.02 2.11
N ILE A 101 -3.83 2.85 0.99
CA ILE A 101 -2.51 3.46 0.75
C ILE A 101 -2.61 4.99 0.75
N ILE A 102 -3.61 5.55 0.03
CA ILE A 102 -3.79 7.00 -0.03
C ILE A 102 -4.15 7.55 1.35
N CYS A 103 -5.04 6.87 2.08
CA CYS A 103 -5.43 7.24 3.43
C CYS A 103 -4.27 7.14 4.42
N GLU A 104 -3.38 6.15 4.32
CA GLU A 104 -2.21 6.00 5.20
C GLU A 104 -1.28 7.21 5.13
N GLU A 105 -1.19 7.87 3.97
CA GLU A 105 -0.35 9.06 3.80
C GLU A 105 -0.96 10.33 4.39
N ILE A 106 -2.26 10.32 4.67
CA ILE A 106 -3.05 11.49 5.08
C ILE A 106 -3.54 11.36 6.52
N LEU A 107 -4.01 10.18 6.92
CA LEU A 107 -4.71 9.91 8.18
C LEU A 107 -3.78 9.29 9.22
N PRO A 108 -4.03 9.52 10.53
CA PRO A 108 -4.97 10.50 11.07
C PRO A 108 -4.50 11.95 10.88
N CYS A 109 -5.44 12.89 10.74
CA CYS A 109 -5.11 14.31 10.57
C CYS A 109 -6.10 15.27 11.22
N LYS A 110 -5.67 16.53 11.34
CA LYS A 110 -6.51 17.69 11.65
C LYS A 110 -6.79 18.51 10.40
N THR A 111 -7.90 19.24 10.39
CA THR A 111 -8.20 20.25 9.37
C THR A 111 -9.00 21.39 9.99
N HIS A 112 -8.86 22.60 9.44
CA HIS A 112 -9.70 23.75 9.81
C HIS A 112 -10.98 23.84 8.98
N ASN A 113 -11.14 23.01 7.96
CA ASN A 113 -12.19 23.14 6.97
C ASN A 113 -13.12 21.92 7.00
N SER A 114 -14.42 22.15 7.21
CA SER A 114 -15.43 21.09 7.27
C SER A 114 -15.60 20.35 5.95
N GLN A 115 -15.41 21.02 4.80
CA GLN A 115 -15.48 20.38 3.48
C GLN A 115 -14.32 19.41 3.27
N VAL A 116 -13.13 19.73 3.80
CA VAL A 116 -11.99 18.80 3.81
C VAL A 116 -12.35 17.57 4.63
N LYS A 117 -12.93 17.75 5.83
CA LYS A 117 -13.38 16.64 6.68
C LYS A 117 -14.39 15.74 5.96
N GLU A 118 -15.41 16.32 5.33
CA GLU A 118 -16.42 15.58 4.55
C GLU A 118 -15.80 14.81 3.39
N PHE A 119 -14.94 15.46 2.60
CA PHE A 119 -14.24 14.82 1.48
C PHE A 119 -13.38 13.64 1.94
N LEU A 120 -12.60 13.81 3.02
CA LEU A 120 -11.75 12.76 3.55
C LEU A 120 -12.56 11.61 4.16
N GLN A 121 -13.73 11.89 4.75
CA GLN A 121 -14.67 10.86 5.21
C GLN A 121 -15.20 10.02 4.04
N ASP A 122 -15.55 10.66 2.93
CA ASP A 122 -15.97 9.97 1.71
C ASP A 122 -14.83 9.17 1.07
N LEU A 123 -13.60 9.71 1.08
CA LEU A 123 -12.42 9.07 0.54
C LEU A 123 -12.08 7.77 1.29
N LYS A 124 -12.09 7.82 2.63
CA LYS A 124 -11.74 6.65 3.46
C LYS A 124 -12.83 5.58 3.46
N ARG A 125 -14.06 5.87 3.03
CA ARG A 125 -15.14 4.88 2.94
C ARG A 125 -14.78 3.76 1.97
N GLY A 126 -14.87 2.52 2.43
CA GLY A 126 -14.45 1.29 1.75
C GLY A 126 -12.95 1.02 1.83
N SER A 127 -12.21 1.73 2.68
CA SER A 127 -10.79 1.48 2.96
C SER A 127 -10.60 0.69 4.26
N LEU A 128 -9.39 0.20 4.50
CA LEU A 128 -9.02 -0.44 5.75
C LEU A 128 -8.72 0.58 6.88
N LEU A 129 -8.83 1.88 6.61
CA LEU A 129 -8.65 2.99 7.55
C LEU A 129 -9.96 3.76 7.80
N GLU A 130 -11.12 3.12 7.62
CA GLU A 130 -12.43 3.76 7.87
C GLU A 130 -12.57 4.31 9.30
N GLU A 131 -11.95 3.66 10.28
CA GLU A 131 -12.01 4.06 11.69
C GLU A 131 -11.01 5.16 12.07
N GLU A 132 -10.08 5.53 11.17
CA GLU A 132 -9.09 6.56 11.46
C GLU A 132 -9.69 7.95 11.59
N ASN A 133 -9.17 8.73 12.54
CA ASN A 133 -9.78 10.00 12.92
C ASN A 133 -9.43 11.15 11.96
N ILE A 134 -10.44 11.96 11.64
CA ILE A 134 -10.30 13.24 10.96
C ILE A 134 -10.93 14.30 11.86
N ILE A 135 -10.09 15.18 12.41
CA ILE A 135 -10.50 16.09 13.48
C ILE A 135 -10.65 17.49 12.93
N LEU A 136 -11.79 18.12 13.18
CA LEU A 136 -11.97 19.54 12.91
C LEU A 136 -11.35 20.33 14.07
N VAL A 137 -10.46 21.26 13.77
CA VAL A 137 -9.84 22.10 14.79
C VAL A 137 -10.95 22.87 15.53
N GLY A 138 -11.00 22.72 16.85
CA GLY A 138 -12.05 23.28 17.71
C GLY A 138 -13.14 22.29 18.16
N GLU A 139 -13.19 21.08 17.60
CA GLU A 139 -14.02 19.96 18.09
C GLU A 139 -13.29 19.06 19.11
N GLU A 140 -12.06 19.42 19.50
CA GLU A 140 -11.24 18.64 20.42
C GLU A 140 -11.89 18.60 21.81
N THR A 141 -12.30 17.41 22.26
CA THR A 141 -12.77 17.22 23.63
C THR A 141 -11.61 17.31 24.62
N SER A 142 -11.83 17.98 25.75
CA SER A 142 -10.82 18.33 26.77
C SER A 142 -10.02 17.15 27.35
N ASP A 143 -10.48 15.91 27.17
CA ASP A 143 -9.89 14.75 27.84
C ASP A 143 -8.64 14.17 27.14
N ASN A 144 -8.30 14.58 25.90
CA ASN A 144 -7.19 13.97 25.12
C ASN A 144 -6.39 14.93 24.20
N SER A 145 -6.35 16.24 24.49
CA SER A 145 -5.72 17.26 23.60
C SER A 145 -4.27 16.96 23.17
N ASN A 146 -3.46 16.37 24.05
CA ASN A 146 -2.05 16.08 23.76
C ASN A 146 -1.85 15.09 22.59
N VAL A 147 -2.77 14.14 22.39
CA VAL A 147 -2.69 13.17 21.29
C VAL A 147 -3.01 13.86 19.96
N TYR A 148 -4.00 14.76 19.99
CA TYR A 148 -4.44 15.49 18.80
C TYR A 148 -3.48 16.61 18.39
N ASP A 149 -2.77 17.21 19.34
CA ASP A 149 -1.77 18.25 19.04
C ASP A 149 -0.66 17.77 18.10
N SER A 150 -0.30 16.49 18.19
CA SER A 150 0.76 15.88 17.37
C SER A 150 0.31 15.47 15.97
N LEU A 151 -0.99 15.54 15.66
CA LEU A 151 -1.51 15.18 14.34
C LEU A 151 -1.11 16.23 13.29
N MET A 152 -0.76 15.74 12.09
CA MET A 152 -0.52 16.59 10.92
C MET A 152 -1.76 17.42 10.59
N LEU A 153 -1.53 18.66 10.16
CA LEU A 153 -2.60 19.53 9.65
C LEU A 153 -2.74 19.34 8.13
N PHE A 154 -3.92 18.96 7.63
CA PHE A 154 -4.12 18.69 6.21
C PHE A 154 -3.68 19.85 5.29
N GLU A 155 -3.93 21.10 5.72
CA GLU A 155 -3.56 22.30 4.97
C GLU A 155 -2.05 22.51 4.83
N ASP A 156 -1.22 21.92 5.72
CA ASP A 156 0.24 22.05 5.67
C ASP A 156 0.87 21.36 4.45
N GLY A 157 0.11 20.47 3.80
CA GLY A 157 0.52 19.79 2.58
C GLY A 157 1.68 18.80 2.75
N GLN A 158 2.07 18.42 3.98
CA GLN A 158 3.15 17.46 4.21
C GLN A 158 2.85 16.10 3.55
N TRP A 159 1.58 15.70 3.53
CA TRP A 159 1.10 14.49 2.86
C TRP A 159 1.35 14.49 1.34
N ILE A 160 1.39 15.66 0.69
CA ILE A 160 1.53 15.77 -0.79
C ILE A 160 2.84 15.12 -1.25
N SER A 161 3.94 15.43 -0.57
CA SER A 161 5.25 14.88 -0.92
C SER A 161 5.32 13.37 -0.66
N ARG A 162 4.78 12.92 0.48
CA ARG A 162 4.79 11.49 0.85
C ARG A 162 3.94 10.68 -0.12
N LEU A 163 2.70 11.11 -0.37
CA LEU A 163 1.79 10.49 -1.32
C LEU A 163 2.35 10.46 -2.74
N LYS A 164 2.93 11.57 -3.21
CA LYS A 164 3.61 11.61 -4.52
C LYS A 164 4.71 10.56 -4.61
N ASN A 165 5.59 10.50 -3.61
CA ASN A 165 6.70 9.55 -3.61
C ASN A 165 6.18 8.10 -3.58
N ARG A 166 5.12 7.84 -2.80
CA ARG A 166 4.49 6.52 -2.70
C ARG A 166 3.87 6.08 -4.02
N VAL A 167 3.05 6.92 -4.65
CA VAL A 167 2.43 6.66 -5.96
C VAL A 167 3.49 6.45 -7.04
N LEU A 168 4.57 7.24 -7.05
CA LEU A 168 5.66 7.08 -8.01
C LEU A 168 6.45 5.79 -7.81
N SER A 169 6.69 5.36 -6.57
CA SER A 169 7.35 4.07 -6.29
C SER A 169 6.48 2.93 -6.80
N LEU A 170 5.22 2.90 -6.39
CA LEU A 170 4.26 1.87 -6.80
C LEU A 170 4.04 1.85 -8.31
N GLY A 171 3.99 3.02 -8.96
CA GLY A 171 3.88 3.11 -10.42
C GLY A 171 5.05 2.46 -11.14
N LYS A 172 6.29 2.68 -10.69
CA LYS A 172 7.49 2.01 -11.27
C LYS A 172 7.45 0.51 -11.08
N GLU A 173 6.86 0.05 -9.98
CA GLU A 173 6.91 -1.34 -9.58
C GLU A 173 5.71 -2.16 -10.12
N LEU A 174 4.55 -1.55 -10.38
CA LEU A 174 3.32 -2.23 -10.80
C LEU A 174 2.94 -1.96 -12.27
N TYR A 175 3.12 -0.73 -12.77
CA TYR A 175 2.64 -0.33 -14.08
C TYR A 175 3.60 -0.75 -15.21
N GLY A 176 3.05 -1.19 -16.35
CA GLY A 176 3.81 -1.61 -17.52
C GLY A 176 4.39 -3.02 -17.41
N LYS A 177 3.96 -3.80 -16.40
CA LYS A 177 4.42 -5.18 -16.16
C LYS A 177 3.39 -6.24 -16.56
N GLY A 178 2.30 -5.84 -17.23
CA GLY A 178 1.29 -6.75 -17.78
C GLY A 178 0.13 -7.09 -16.84
N ALA A 179 0.08 -6.50 -15.64
CA ALA A 179 -1.07 -6.54 -14.72
C ALA A 179 -1.39 -5.11 -14.25
N ASP A 180 -1.46 -4.20 -15.21
CA ASP A 180 -1.62 -2.77 -15.00
C ASP A 180 -2.95 -2.42 -14.28
N PHE A 181 -3.91 -3.35 -14.25
CA PHE A 181 -5.12 -3.25 -13.44
C PHE A 181 -4.82 -3.09 -11.94
N THR A 182 -3.65 -3.53 -11.45
CA THR A 182 -3.19 -3.29 -10.07
C THR A 182 -2.75 -1.85 -9.81
N PHE A 183 -2.63 -1.04 -10.86
CA PHE A 183 -2.38 0.41 -10.81
C PHE A 183 -3.52 1.13 -11.56
N PRO A 184 -4.72 1.26 -10.95
CA PRO A 184 -5.91 1.79 -11.61
C PRO A 184 -5.78 3.30 -11.82
N LEU A 185 -5.22 3.68 -12.98
CA LEU A 185 -4.81 5.05 -13.27
C LEU A 185 -5.95 6.05 -13.15
N ASP A 186 -7.14 5.74 -13.67
CA ASP A 186 -8.30 6.64 -13.60
C ASP A 186 -8.70 6.92 -12.15
N PHE A 187 -8.80 5.87 -11.32
CA PHE A 187 -9.10 6.01 -9.90
C PHE A 187 -8.05 6.86 -9.16
N ILE A 188 -6.76 6.61 -9.42
CA ILE A 188 -5.67 7.34 -8.79
C ILE A 188 -5.70 8.81 -9.20
N ILE A 189 -5.89 9.11 -10.50
CA ILE A 189 -5.97 10.49 -11.00
C ILE A 189 -7.15 11.22 -10.40
N ASP A 190 -8.35 10.64 -10.44
CA ASP A 190 -9.56 11.26 -9.91
C ASP A 190 -9.43 11.57 -8.41
N THR A 191 -8.83 10.64 -7.67
CA THR A 191 -8.58 10.82 -6.23
C THR A 191 -7.56 11.93 -5.97
N LEU A 192 -6.46 11.96 -6.72
CA LEU A 192 -5.43 13.00 -6.58
C LEU A 192 -5.95 14.38 -6.99
N ASP A 193 -6.78 14.49 -8.03
CA ASP A 193 -7.42 15.74 -8.42
C ASP A 193 -8.39 16.22 -7.35
N GLY A 194 -9.21 15.31 -6.78
CA GLY A 194 -10.09 15.61 -5.66
C GLY A 194 -9.34 16.13 -4.43
N LEU A 195 -8.24 15.47 -4.06
CA LEU A 195 -7.35 15.91 -2.97
C LEU A 195 -6.73 17.27 -3.24
N HIS A 196 -6.26 17.50 -4.47
CA HIS A 196 -5.64 18.76 -4.86
C HIS A 196 -6.64 19.92 -4.81
N ARG A 197 -7.85 19.76 -5.36
CA ARG A 197 -8.92 20.77 -5.31
C ARG A 197 -9.30 21.11 -3.88
N THR A 198 -9.48 20.08 -3.05
CA THR A 198 -9.85 20.21 -1.64
C THR A 198 -8.77 20.97 -0.85
N HIS A 199 -7.49 20.68 -1.11
CA HIS A 199 -6.36 21.39 -0.50
C HIS A 199 -6.25 22.85 -0.94
N LEU A 200 -6.48 23.14 -2.23
CA LEU A 200 -6.47 24.53 -2.73
C LEU A 200 -7.59 25.36 -2.10
N MET A 201 -8.78 24.79 -1.96
CA MET A 201 -9.93 25.46 -1.33
C MET A 201 -9.65 25.78 0.15
N SER A 202 -9.08 24.84 0.90
CA SER A 202 -8.78 25.06 2.32
C SER A 202 -7.56 25.96 2.56
N SER A 203 -6.56 25.91 1.68
CA SER A 203 -5.37 26.77 1.78
C SER A 203 -5.64 28.22 1.36
N GLY A 204 -6.62 28.45 0.47
CA GLY A 204 -7.01 29.78 0.00
C GLY A 204 -7.74 30.63 1.05
N ASP A 205 -8.44 30.02 2.00
CA ASP A 205 -9.22 30.71 3.03
C ASP A 205 -8.37 31.34 4.15
N ILE A 206 -7.09 30.96 4.27
CA ILE A 206 -6.16 31.54 5.25
C ILE A 206 -5.72 32.97 4.83
N GLY A 207 -6.03 33.40 3.61
CA GLY A 207 -5.54 34.66 3.00
C GLY A 207 -6.49 35.87 3.01
N THR A 208 -7.73 35.77 3.52
CA THR A 208 -8.71 36.88 3.47
C THR A 208 -9.18 37.36 4.83
N LYS A 209 -8.24 37.73 5.70
CA LYS A 209 -8.49 38.73 6.75
C LYS A 209 -7.36 39.76 6.75
N LYS A 210 -7.53 40.79 5.91
CA LYS A 210 -6.88 42.09 6.10
C LYS A 210 -7.81 42.98 6.91
#